data_AF-A0A816K7I5-F1
#
_entry.id   AF-A0A816K7I5-F1
#
_cell.length_a   1.000
_cell.length_b   1.000
_cell.length_c   1.000
_cell.angle_alpha   90.00
_cell.angle_beta   90.00
_cell.angle_gamma   90.00
#
_symmetry.space_group_name_H-M   'P 1'
#
loop_
_entity.id
_entity.type
_entity.pdbx_description
1 polymer ?
#
loop_
_entity_poly.entity_id
_entity_poly.type
_entity_poly.pdbx_seq_one_letter_code
_entity_poly.pdbx_strand_id
1 'polypeptide(L)'
;MYDVMLDEANQWYQEPPLRKRKLEPSPVEEKEVQAYSSEEDMDPVEREKYRLQAVESCMKKVMVQTKEDDVESSTKLKSSNAIFYMIFKARGGPLCRGIVRKTSDGRTGHMRLEARCWIDKSN
;
A
#
# COMPACT_ATOMS: atom_id res chain seq x y z
N MET A 1 -15.39 -0.31 18.95
CA MET A 1 -14.02 0.11 18.52
C MET A 1 -13.59 -0.62 17.25
N TYR A 2 -13.86 -1.92 17.11
CA TYR A 2 -13.90 -2.60 15.80
C TYR A 2 -14.97 -2.01 14.88
N ASP A 3 -16.11 -1.64 15.47
CA ASP A 3 -17.27 -1.13 14.74
C ASP A 3 -16.96 0.18 14.01
N VAL A 4 -16.10 1.05 14.57
CA VAL A 4 -15.73 2.33 13.93
C VAL A 4 -14.91 2.11 12.66
N MET A 5 -14.00 1.12 12.66
CA MET A 5 -13.18 0.78 11.50
C MET A 5 -14.01 0.09 10.41
N LEU A 6 -14.97 -0.74 10.82
CA LEU A 6 -15.93 -1.38 9.91
C LEU A 6 -16.92 -0.36 9.34
N ASP A 7 -17.41 0.58 10.15
CA ASP A 7 -18.35 1.62 9.74
C ASP A 7 -17.71 2.59 8.75
N GLU A 8 -16.48 3.03 9.01
CA GLU A 8 -15.73 3.82 8.04
C GLU A 8 -15.59 3.03 6.74
N ALA A 9 -15.08 1.79 6.77
CA ALA A 9 -14.90 0.97 5.58
C ALA A 9 -16.21 0.71 4.81
N ASN A 10 -17.33 0.51 5.51
CA ASN A 10 -18.66 0.34 4.92
C ASN A 10 -19.15 1.64 4.24
N GLN A 11 -18.78 2.79 4.77
CA GLN A 11 -19.07 4.10 4.16
C GLN A 11 -18.35 4.25 2.80
N TRP A 12 -17.16 3.69 2.63
CA TRP A 12 -16.43 3.64 1.35
C TRP A 12 -17.04 2.66 0.33
N TYR A 13 -17.76 1.64 0.77
CA TYR A 13 -18.40 0.67 -0.14
C TYR A 13 -19.67 1.21 -0.81
N GLN A 14 -20.34 2.19 -0.22
CA GLN A 14 -21.58 2.76 -0.74
C GLN A 14 -21.39 3.96 -1.67
N GLU A 15 -20.18 4.52 -1.79
CA GLU A 15 -19.91 5.57 -2.76
C GLU A 15 -20.00 5.01 -4.19
N PRO A 16 -20.96 5.49 -5.02
CA PRO A 16 -21.03 5.06 -6.41
C PRO A 16 -19.77 5.53 -7.13
N PRO A 17 -19.16 4.70 -7.99
CA PRO A 17 -18.06 5.16 -8.83
C PRO A 17 -18.53 6.38 -9.62
N LEU A 18 -17.92 7.54 -9.37
CA LEU A 18 -18.25 8.78 -10.07
C LEU A 18 -18.20 8.51 -11.57
N ARG A 19 -19.35 8.70 -12.23
CA ARG A 19 -19.60 8.35 -13.62
C ARG A 19 -18.53 8.95 -14.54
N LYS A 20 -18.07 8.11 -15.48
CA LYS A 20 -17.14 8.38 -16.57
C LYS A 20 -17.35 9.78 -17.19
N ARG A 21 -16.37 10.67 -17.08
CA ARG A 21 -16.19 11.76 -18.05
C ARG A 21 -15.55 11.14 -19.30
N LYS A 22 -16.25 11.21 -20.43
CA LYS A 22 -15.64 10.92 -21.75
C LYS A 22 -14.52 11.95 -21.95
N LEU A 23 -13.27 11.49 -21.91
CA LEU A 23 -12.15 12.26 -22.42
C LEU A 23 -12.05 11.97 -23.92
N GLU A 24 -12.27 13.00 -24.73
CA GLU A 24 -11.75 13.05 -26.10
C GLU A 24 -10.22 12.87 -26.06
N PRO A 25 -9.61 12.12 -26.99
CA PRO A 25 -8.16 11.88 -26.97
C PRO A 25 -7.41 13.18 -27.31
N SER A 26 -6.58 13.66 -26.38
CA SER A 26 -5.62 14.73 -26.68
C SER A 26 -4.44 14.19 -27.50
N PRO A 27 -3.79 15.00 -28.34
CA PRO A 27 -2.65 14.55 -29.15
C PRO A 27 -1.51 14.09 -28.26
N VAL A 28 -0.87 13.00 -28.69
CA VAL A 28 0.27 12.35 -28.06
C VAL A 28 1.46 13.32 -28.08
N GLU A 29 1.93 13.72 -26.90
CA GLU A 29 3.28 14.25 -26.73
C GLU A 29 4.07 13.20 -25.94
N GLU A 30 4.91 12.46 -26.67
CA GLU A 30 5.83 11.48 -26.12
C GLU A 30 6.89 12.22 -25.29
N LYS A 31 6.65 12.38 -23.98
CA LYS A 31 7.69 12.80 -23.06
C LYS A 31 8.50 11.58 -22.66
N GLU A 32 9.75 11.62 -23.08
CA GLU A 32 10.80 10.66 -22.81
C GLU A 32 10.81 10.17 -21.36
N VAL A 33 11.01 8.86 -21.29
CA VAL A 33 11.16 7.99 -20.14
C VAL A 33 11.91 8.67 -19.00
N GLN A 34 11.22 8.91 -17.89
CA GLN A 34 11.86 9.23 -16.62
C GLN A 34 12.84 8.11 -16.27
N ALA A 35 14.12 8.47 -16.15
CA ALA A 35 15.20 7.59 -15.71
C ALA A 35 14.82 6.93 -14.37
N TYR A 36 14.63 5.62 -14.40
CA TYR A 36 14.64 4.79 -13.21
C TYR A 36 16.09 4.82 -12.69
N SER A 37 16.36 5.64 -11.68
CA SER A 37 17.66 5.60 -10.99
C SER A 37 17.79 4.23 -10.34
N SER A 38 18.71 3.44 -10.88
CA SER A 38 18.97 2.09 -10.42
C SER A 38 19.61 2.16 -9.04
N GLU A 39 19.41 1.13 -8.21
CA GLU A 39 19.99 1.05 -6.87
C GLU A 39 21.53 1.20 -6.85
N GLU A 40 22.20 1.04 -7.99
CA GLU A 40 23.64 1.19 -8.22
C GLU A 40 24.10 2.65 -8.33
N ASP A 41 23.19 3.59 -8.59
CA ASP A 41 23.47 5.03 -8.69
C ASP A 41 23.35 5.77 -7.34
N MET A 42 22.95 5.06 -6.28
CA MET A 42 22.79 5.62 -4.93
C MET A 42 24.15 5.70 -4.23
N ASP A 43 24.44 6.85 -3.62
CA ASP A 43 25.62 7.02 -2.77
C ASP A 43 25.69 5.90 -1.70
N PRO A 44 26.87 5.29 -1.45
CA PRO A 44 27.01 4.19 -0.50
C PRO A 44 26.50 4.52 0.91
N VAL A 45 26.62 5.78 1.35
CA VAL A 45 26.14 6.22 2.67
C VAL A 45 24.62 6.32 2.69
N GLU A 46 24.00 6.84 1.63
CA GLU A 46 22.54 6.83 1.47
C GLU A 46 21.99 5.40 1.41
N ARG A 47 22.60 4.52 0.62
CA ARG A 47 22.22 3.10 0.54
C ARG A 47 22.30 2.42 1.91
N GLU A 48 23.38 2.65 2.67
CA GLU A 48 23.52 2.08 4.01
C GLU A 48 22.50 2.65 5.00
N LYS A 49 22.21 3.95 4.92
CA LYS A 49 21.15 4.60 5.70
C LYS A 49 19.77 3.99 5.43
N TYR A 50 19.44 3.71 4.17
CA TYR A 50 18.19 3.01 3.80
C TYR A 50 18.16 1.58 4.34
N ARG A 51 19.26 0.83 4.23
CA ARG A 51 19.36 -0.53 4.78
C ARG A 51 19.16 -0.54 6.29
N LEU A 52 19.88 0.32 7.01
CA LEU A 52 19.73 0.48 8.46
C LEU A 52 18.31 0.91 8.83
N GLN A 53 17.68 1.79 8.05
CA GLN A 53 16.29 2.19 8.26
C GLN A 53 15.31 1.01 8.10
N ALA A 54 15.48 0.17 7.08
CA ALA A 54 14.65 -1.01 6.88
C ALA A 54 14.86 -2.07 7.97
N VAL A 55 16.11 -2.24 8.44
CA VAL A 55 16.48 -3.18 9.50
C VAL A 55 15.97 -2.70 10.87
N GLU A 56 16.06 -1.41 11.17
CA GLU A 56 15.59 -0.83 12.43
C GLU A 56 14.06 -0.66 12.50
N SER A 57 13.37 -0.63 11.37
CA SER A 57 11.90 -0.63 11.33
C SER A 57 11.38 -2.05 11.56
N CYS A 58 10.97 -2.34 12.79
CA CYS A 58 10.46 -3.66 13.14
C CYS A 58 8.96 -3.76 12.85
N MET A 59 8.57 -4.61 11.88
CA MET A 59 7.19 -5.08 11.77
C MET A 59 6.83 -5.91 13.00
N LYS A 60 5.70 -5.59 13.65
CA LYS A 60 5.21 -6.29 14.84
C LYS A 60 4.11 -7.28 14.51
N LYS A 61 3.18 -6.88 13.65
CA LYS A 61 2.07 -7.73 13.21
C LYS A 61 1.66 -7.34 11.80
N VAL A 62 1.43 -8.33 10.96
CA VAL A 62 0.83 -8.14 9.64
C VAL A 62 -0.33 -9.12 9.51
N MET A 63 -1.46 -8.62 9.07
CA MET A 63 -2.66 -9.41 8.77
C MET A 63 -3.10 -9.08 7.36
N VAL A 64 -3.44 -10.11 6.60
CA VAL A 64 -3.80 -10.00 5.18
C VAL A 64 -5.24 -10.45 5.01
N GLN A 65 -6.05 -9.58 4.43
CA GLN A 65 -7.43 -9.87 4.08
C GLN A 65 -7.57 -9.88 2.56
N THR A 66 -8.26 -10.90 2.07
CA THR A 66 -8.58 -11.14 0.67
C THR A 66 -10.08 -11.37 0.57
N LYS A 67 -10.68 -11.28 -0.63
CA LYS A 67 -12.11 -11.58 -0.79
C LYS A 67 -12.44 -13.05 -0.53
N GLU A 68 -11.45 -13.91 -0.68
CA GLU A 68 -11.52 -15.33 -0.37
C GLU A 68 -10.94 -15.51 1.04
N ASP A 69 -11.81 -15.67 2.04
CA ASP A 69 -11.42 -15.67 3.46
C ASP A 69 -10.72 -16.97 3.87
N ASP A 70 -10.95 -18.08 3.15
CA ASP A 70 -10.50 -19.45 3.47
C ASP A 70 -9.32 -19.93 2.60
N VAL A 71 -8.41 -19.02 2.28
CA VAL A 71 -7.24 -19.28 1.44
C VAL A 71 -5.99 -19.41 2.33
N GLU A 72 -5.09 -20.34 2.01
CA GLU A 72 -3.84 -20.53 2.75
C GLU A 72 -3.07 -19.19 2.89
N SER A 73 -2.39 -18.97 4.02
CA SER A 73 -1.71 -17.70 4.29
C SER A 73 -0.70 -17.31 3.19
N SER A 74 -0.05 -18.29 2.59
CA SER A 74 0.92 -18.14 1.50
C SER A 74 0.28 -17.64 0.19
N THR A 75 -0.97 -18.02 -0.06
CA THR A 75 -1.71 -17.68 -1.28
C THR A 75 -2.41 -16.32 -1.14
N LYS A 76 -2.79 -15.90 0.08
CA LYS A 76 -3.30 -14.54 0.35
C LYS A 76 -2.32 -13.43 -0.05
N LEU A 77 -1.01 -13.67 0.11
CA LEU A 77 0.03 -12.71 -0.30
C LEU A 77 0.10 -12.55 -1.84
N LYS A 78 -0.20 -13.61 -2.57
CA LYS A 78 -0.17 -13.66 -4.03
C LYS A 78 -1.46 -13.14 -4.68
N SER A 79 -2.54 -13.01 -3.93
CA SER A 79 -3.84 -12.54 -4.44
C SER A 79 -3.73 -11.17 -5.12
N SER A 80 -4.36 -11.00 -6.28
CA SER A 80 -4.31 -9.75 -7.06
C SER A 80 -4.86 -8.55 -6.30
N ASN A 81 -5.90 -8.78 -5.48
CA ASN A 81 -6.51 -7.79 -4.60
C ASN A 81 -6.33 -8.24 -3.15
N ALA A 82 -5.78 -7.36 -2.31
CA ALA A 82 -5.56 -7.68 -0.89
C ALA A 82 -5.53 -6.39 -0.06
N ILE A 83 -5.92 -6.49 1.21
CA ILE A 83 -5.77 -5.44 2.21
C ILE A 83 -4.80 -5.94 3.28
N PHE A 84 -3.75 -5.17 3.52
CA PHE A 84 -2.72 -5.44 4.51
C PHE A 84 -2.94 -4.51 5.69
N TYR A 85 -3.18 -5.09 6.86
CA TYR A 85 -3.20 -4.39 8.13
C TYR A 85 -1.86 -4.64 8.82
N MET A 86 -1.17 -3.57 9.17
CA MET A 86 0.17 -3.66 9.74
C MET A 86 0.28 -2.85 11.02
N ILE A 87 1.01 -3.41 11.98
CA ILE A 87 1.49 -2.73 13.17
C ILE A 87 3.01 -2.79 13.10
N PHE A 88 3.67 -1.64 13.15
CA PHE A 88 5.12 -1.54 13.01
C PHE A 88 5.66 -0.43 13.91
N LYS A 89 6.90 -0.56 14.36
CA LYS A 89 7.57 0.52 15.11
C LYS A 89 8.45 1.31 14.14
N ALA A 90 8.17 2.60 14.00
CA ALA A 90 9.06 3.48 13.23
C ALA A 90 10.40 3.63 13.96
N ARG A 91 11.49 3.82 13.22
CA ARG A 91 12.83 4.02 13.77
C ARG A 91 12.85 5.16 14.80
N GLY A 92 13.23 4.85 16.04
CA GLY A 92 13.24 5.82 17.14
C GLY A 92 11.89 6.46 17.45
N GLY A 93 10.80 5.97 16.84
CA GLY A 93 9.50 6.58 16.82
C GLY A 93 8.44 5.76 17.54
N PRO A 94 7.18 6.24 17.52
CA PRO A 94 6.08 5.55 18.15
C PRO A 94 5.70 4.27 17.40
N LEU A 95 4.84 3.47 18.04
CA LEU A 95 4.15 2.38 17.36
C LEU A 95 3.18 2.98 16.34
N CYS A 96 3.25 2.51 15.11
CA CYS A 96 2.42 2.94 14.00
C CYS A 96 1.48 1.81 13.57
N ARG A 97 0.31 2.20 13.07
CA ARG A 97 -0.60 1.33 12.35
C ARG A 97 -0.66 1.76 10.89
N GLY A 98 -0.82 0.80 10.01
CA GLY A 98 -0.91 1.04 8.59
C GLY A 98 -1.96 0.15 7.96
N ILE A 99 -2.61 0.69 6.92
CA ILE A 99 -3.43 -0.07 5.99
C ILE A 99 -2.85 0.17 4.60
N VAL A 100 -2.55 -0.91 3.90
CA VAL A 100 -2.20 -0.87 2.48
C VAL A 100 -3.23 -1.70 1.72
N ARG A 101 -3.88 -1.09 0.74
CA ARG A 101 -4.78 -1.76 -0.18
C ARG A 101 -4.08 -1.94 -1.51
N LYS A 102 -3.94 -3.20 -1.92
CA LYS A 102 -3.49 -3.60 -3.25
C LYS A 102 -4.69 -3.91 -4.11
N THR A 103 -4.75 -3.27 -5.28
CA THR A 103 -5.75 -3.57 -6.31
C THR A 103 -5.09 -3.77 -7.66
N SER A 104 -5.61 -4.71 -8.43
CA SER A 104 -5.25 -4.92 -9.84
C SER A 104 -6.53 -5.00 -10.67
N ASP A 105 -6.50 -4.40 -11.85
CA ASP A 105 -7.58 -4.44 -12.84
C ASP A 105 -7.49 -5.67 -13.77
N GLY A 106 -6.56 -6.58 -13.49
CA GLY A 106 -6.30 -7.79 -14.28
C GLY A 106 -5.38 -7.57 -15.49
N ARG A 107 -4.96 -6.33 -15.77
CA ARG A 107 -3.97 -6.06 -16.83
C ARG A 107 -2.57 -6.26 -16.26
N THR A 108 -1.73 -6.99 -16.99
CA THR A 108 -0.34 -7.22 -16.59
C THR A 108 0.38 -5.88 -16.39
N GLY A 109 1.07 -5.73 -15.25
CA GLY A 109 1.77 -4.49 -14.89
C GLY A 109 0.89 -3.39 -14.29
N HIS A 110 -0.43 -3.52 -14.30
CA HIS A 110 -1.34 -2.55 -13.68
C HIS A 110 -1.67 -2.95 -12.23
N MET A 111 -1.04 -2.25 -11.30
CA MET A 111 -1.29 -2.37 -9.86
C MET A 111 -1.45 -0.99 -9.24
N ARG A 112 -2.49 -0.82 -8.43
CA ARG A 112 -2.69 0.37 -7.61
C ARG A 112 -2.52 0.03 -6.14
N LEU A 113 -1.68 0.82 -5.48
CA LEU A 113 -1.47 0.79 -4.04
C LEU A 113 -2.07 2.05 -3.42
N GLU A 114 -2.90 1.86 -2.41
CA GLU A 114 -3.40 2.94 -1.57
C GLU A 114 -2.94 2.67 -0.15
N ALA A 115 -2.25 3.64 0.47
CA ALA A 115 -1.67 3.47 1.79
C ALA A 115 -2.15 4.58 2.73
N ARG A 116 -2.49 4.20 3.96
CA ARG A 116 -2.71 5.13 5.07
C ARG A 116 -1.96 4.63 6.29
N CYS A 117 -1.35 5.55 7.03
CA CYS A 117 -0.70 5.23 8.29
C CYS A 117 -1.02 6.28 9.35
N TRP A 118 -0.99 5.87 10.60
CA TRP A 118 -1.18 6.75 11.74
C TRP A 118 -0.42 6.22 12.96
N ILE A 119 -0.13 7.15 13.88
CA ILE A 119 0.49 6.83 15.17
C ILE A 119 -0.57 6.20 16.06
N ASP A 120 -0.23 5.08 16.69
CA ASP A 120 -1.08 4.46 17.69
C ASP A 120 -1.03 5.31 18.96
N LYS A 121 -2.07 6.09 19.19
CA LYS A 121 -2.26 6.82 20.45
C LYS A 121 -2.78 5.82 21.48
N SER A 122 -1.88 5.02 22.04
CA SER A 122 -2.20 4.23 23.24
C SER A 122 -2.64 5.20 24.33
N ASN A 123 -3.90 5.12 24.72
CA ASN A 123 -4.46 5.80 25.88
C ASN A 123 -4.15 5.02 27.15
#